data_AF-A0A9Q3HYE3-F1
#
_entry.id   AF-A0A9Q3HYE3-F1
#
_cell.length_a   1.000
_cell.length_b   1.000
_cell.length_c   1.000
_cell.angle_alpha   90.00
_cell.angle_beta   90.00
_cell.angle_gamma   90.00
#
_symmetry.space_group_name_H-M   'P 1'
#
loop_
_entity.id
_entity.type
_entity.pdbx_description
1 polymer ?
#
loop_
_entity_poly.entity_id
_entity_poly.type
_entity_poly.pdbx_seq_one_letter_code
_entity_poly.pdbx_strand_id
1 'polypeptide(L)'
;MLQTMEDIIRRFCAYGMEYKDHEGYTHDWITLLPEVQLAYNTSQSFTTGKSPSLVEKGWNPLLPVDHLKKKPSKYPPHSQRFP
;
A
#
# COMPACT_ATOMS: atom_id res chain seq x y z
N MET A 1 2.83 13.53 -2.98
CA MET A 1 2.15 12.25 -2.71
C MET A 1 1.80 11.53 -4.01
N LEU A 2 1.08 12.17 -4.95
CA LEU A 2 0.93 11.68 -6.32
C LEU A 2 2.26 11.54 -7.07
N GLN A 3 3.14 12.52 -6.92
CA GLN A 3 4.45 12.56 -7.62
C GLN A 3 5.37 11.37 -7.29
N THR A 4 5.30 10.86 -6.05
CA THR A 4 6.08 9.69 -5.62
C THR A 4 5.51 8.41 -6.23
N MET A 5 4.19 8.28 -6.27
CA MET A 5 3.47 7.20 -6.93
C MET A 5 3.71 7.23 -8.46
N GLU A 6 3.75 8.41 -9.05
CA GLU A 6 4.04 8.64 -10.46
C GLU A 6 5.50 8.30 -10.79
N ASP A 7 6.45 8.65 -9.93
CA ASP A 7 7.86 8.28 -10.10
C ASP A 7 8.08 6.77 -9.94
N ILE A 8 7.37 6.16 -8.99
CA ILE A 8 7.20 4.71 -8.84
C ILE A 8 6.72 4.15 -10.18
N ILE A 9 5.53 4.51 -10.66
CA ILE A 9 4.94 4.01 -11.92
C ILE A 9 5.86 4.26 -13.12
N ARG A 10 6.52 5.42 -13.20
CA ARG A 10 7.43 5.77 -14.30
C ARG A 10 8.68 4.89 -14.30
N ARG A 11 9.27 4.62 -13.13
CA ARG A 11 10.35 3.64 -12.99
C ARG A 11 9.86 2.23 -13.33
N PHE A 12 8.60 1.89 -13.06
CA PHE A 12 8.01 0.60 -13.41
C PHE A 12 7.71 0.43 -14.90
N CYS A 13 7.18 1.44 -15.59
CA CYS A 13 6.93 1.39 -17.04
C CYS A 13 8.22 1.24 -17.87
N ALA A 14 9.38 1.56 -17.30
CA ALA A 14 10.68 1.37 -17.96
C ALA A 14 11.12 -0.12 -18.03
N TYR A 15 10.59 -0.99 -17.17
CA TYR A 15 10.97 -2.42 -17.12
C TYR A 15 10.10 -3.35 -17.97
N GLY A 16 9.03 -2.85 -18.61
CA GLY A 16 8.06 -3.66 -19.37
C GLY A 16 6.93 -4.19 -18.51
N MET A 17 5.93 -4.86 -19.13
CA MET A 17 4.71 -5.34 -18.46
C MET A 17 4.90 -6.58 -17.58
N GLU A 18 6.01 -7.28 -17.74
CA GLU A 18 6.34 -8.51 -17.01
C GLU A 18 7.65 -8.31 -16.26
N TYR A 19 7.66 -8.62 -14.96
CA TYR A 19 8.87 -8.59 -14.13
C TYR A 19 9.23 -10.01 -13.71
N LYS A 20 10.47 -10.43 -13.94
CA LYS A 20 11.01 -11.67 -13.39
C LYS A 20 11.82 -11.36 -12.15
N ASP A 21 11.41 -11.95 -11.03
CA ASP A 21 12.21 -11.84 -9.81
C ASP A 21 13.48 -12.71 -9.88
N HIS A 22 14.33 -12.55 -8.87
CA HIS A 22 15.57 -13.33 -8.73
C HIS A 22 15.31 -14.83 -8.50
N GLU A 23 14.07 -15.22 -8.17
CA GLU A 23 13.64 -16.61 -7.96
C GLU A 23 13.04 -17.23 -9.24
N GLY A 24 12.91 -16.45 -10.31
CA GLY A 24 12.43 -16.89 -11.62
C GLY A 24 10.91 -16.82 -11.80
N TYR A 25 10.16 -16.26 -10.84
CA TYR A 25 8.73 -16.05 -10.99
C TYR A 25 8.45 -14.84 -11.87
N THR A 26 7.60 -15.03 -12.88
CA THR A 26 7.06 -13.94 -13.68
C THR A 26 5.88 -13.32 -12.94
N HIS A 27 6.03 -12.08 -12.55
CA HIS A 27 4.97 -11.29 -11.95
C HIS A 27 4.34 -10.38 -13.01
N ASP A 28 3.01 -10.42 -13.10
CA ASP A 28 2.24 -9.51 -13.92
C ASP A 28 2.03 -8.18 -13.19
N TRP A 29 2.36 -7.08 -13.85
CA TRP A 29 2.27 -5.75 -13.24
C TRP A 29 0.84 -5.33 -12.90
N ILE A 30 -0.16 -5.85 -13.62
CA ILE A 30 -1.56 -5.56 -13.31
C ILE A 30 -1.91 -6.09 -11.90
N THR A 31 -1.33 -7.23 -11.53
CA THR A 31 -1.50 -7.85 -10.22
C THR A 31 -0.68 -7.15 -9.13
N LEU A 32 0.53 -6.69 -9.45
CA LEU A 32 1.42 -6.02 -8.49
C LEU A 32 1.05 -4.55 -8.21
N LEU A 33 0.39 -3.85 -9.14
CA LEU A 33 0.08 -2.42 -8.98
C LEU A 33 -0.79 -2.12 -7.73
N PRO A 34 -1.87 -2.86 -7.45
CA PRO A 34 -2.62 -2.74 -6.19
C PRO A 34 -1.75 -2.95 -4.95
N GLU A 35 -0.81 -3.91 -4.99
CA GLU A 35 0.08 -4.22 -3.87
C GLU A 35 1.04 -3.07 -3.58
N VAL A 36 1.65 -2.50 -4.63
CA VAL A 36 2.53 -1.33 -4.51
C VAL A 36 1.76 -0.12 -3.98
N GLN A 37 0.53 0.11 -4.46
CA GLN A 37 -0.33 1.18 -3.96
C GLN A 37 -0.64 1.01 -2.47
N LEU A 38 -0.91 -0.22 -2.02
CA LEU A 38 -1.16 -0.53 -0.62
C LEU A 38 0.10 -0.32 0.22
N ALA A 39 1.25 -0.79 -0.24
CA ALA A 39 2.53 -0.60 0.42
C ALA A 39 2.87 0.88 0.59
N TYR A 40 2.69 1.68 -0.47
CA TYR A 40 2.89 3.12 -0.41
C TYR A 40 1.95 3.80 0.59
N ASN A 41 0.66 3.44 0.57
CA ASN A 41 -0.33 4.07 1.44
C ASN A 41 -0.14 3.76 2.92
N THR A 42 0.50 2.64 3.25
CA THR A 42 0.73 2.17 4.62
C THR A 42 2.13 2.49 5.14
N SER A 43 3.09 2.76 4.24
CA SER A 43 4.46 3.11 4.61
C SER A 43 4.54 4.52 5.19
N GLN A 44 5.40 4.71 6.19
CA GLN A 44 5.62 6.02 6.79
C GLN A 44 6.40 6.93 5.85
N SER A 45 5.90 8.14 5.62
CA SER A 45 6.66 9.17 4.93
C SER A 45 7.77 9.69 5.82
N PHE A 46 8.97 9.85 5.26
CA PHE A 46 10.13 10.40 5.97
C PHE A 46 9.87 11.81 6.53
N THR A 47 9.18 12.67 5.78
CA THR A 47 8.98 14.08 6.15
C THR A 47 7.93 14.29 7.24
N THR A 48 6.90 13.44 7.28
CA THR A 48 5.76 13.61 8.19
C THR A 48 5.74 12.57 9.32
N GLY A 49 6.53 11.50 9.22
CA GLY A 49 6.51 10.37 10.15
C GLY A 49 5.17 9.62 10.19
N LYS A 50 4.26 9.92 9.26
CA LYS A 50 2.92 9.36 9.15
C LYS A 50 2.74 8.75 7.77
N SER A 51 1.87 7.74 7.69
CA SER A 51 1.50 7.11 6.43
C SER A 51 0.55 8.02 5.63
N PRO A 52 0.63 7.98 4.29
CA PRO A 52 -0.29 8.69 3.40
C PRO A 52 -1.77 8.47 3.75
N SER A 53 -2.17 7.22 3.96
CA SER A 53 -3.57 6.89 4.27
C SER A 53 -4.04 7.47 5.61
N LEU A 54 -3.16 7.56 6.61
CA LEU A 54 -3.45 8.21 7.88
C LEU A 54 -3.63 9.73 7.72
N VAL A 55 -2.86 10.36 6.84
CA VAL A 55 -2.94 11.81 6.61
C VAL A 55 -4.18 12.17 5.78
N GLU A 56 -4.47 11.40 4.72
CA GLU A 56 -5.60 11.69 3.82
C GLU A 56 -6.95 11.25 4.39
N LYS A 57 -7.00 10.04 4.96
CA LYS A 57 -8.26 9.39 5.37
C LYS A 57 -8.44 9.37 6.88
N GLY A 58 -7.39 9.67 7.65
CA GLY A 58 -7.42 9.58 9.11
C GLY A 58 -7.28 8.14 9.65
N TRP A 59 -7.06 7.14 8.80
CA TRP A 59 -6.91 5.74 9.19
C TRP A 59 -6.05 4.96 8.20
N ASN A 60 -5.39 3.89 8.69
CA ASN A 60 -4.62 2.97 7.85
C ASN A 60 -5.42 1.69 7.57
N PRO A 61 -5.41 1.17 6.33
CA PRO A 61 -5.97 -0.14 6.04
C PRO A 61 -5.28 -1.23 6.85
N LEU A 62 -6.07 -2.19 7.33
CA LEU A 62 -5.55 -3.37 8.01
C LEU A 62 -4.85 -4.26 6.99
N LEU A 63 -3.59 -4.60 7.25
CA LEU A 63 -2.87 -5.57 6.45
C LEU A 63 -3.16 -6.99 6.97
N PRO A 64 -3.04 -8.03 6.14
CA PRO A 64 -3.20 -9.42 6.59
C PRO A 64 -2.39 -9.77 7.85
N VAL A 65 -1.19 -9.21 7.99
CA VAL A 65 -0.33 -9.37 9.17
C VAL A 65 -0.91 -8.72 10.44
N ASP A 66 -1.74 -7.68 10.31
CA ASP A 66 -2.38 -7.04 11.46
C ASP A 66 -3.51 -7.89 12.03
N HIS A 67 -4.12 -8.76 11.23
CA HIS A 67 -5.10 -9.73 11.72
C HIS A 67 -4.46 -10.84 12.58
N LEU A 68 -3.16 -11.08 12.41
CA LEU A 68 -2.40 -12.02 13.24
C LEU A 68 -2.02 -11.42 14.60
N LYS A 69 -2.11 -10.09 14.76
CA LYS A 69 -1.80 -9.42 16.03
C LYS A 69 -3.00 -9.52 16.98
N LYS A 70 -2.79 -10.02 18.19
CA LYS A 70 -3.80 -10.15 19.27
C LYS A 70 -4.51 -8.85 19.66
N LYS A 71 -4.01 -7.68 19.23
CA LYS A 71 -4.65 -6.37 19.44
C LYS A 71 -4.98 -5.78 18.07
N PRO A 72 -6.27 -5.67 17.69
CA PRO A 72 -6.63 -5.05 16.43
C PRO A 72 -6.25 -3.57 16.43
N SER A 73 -5.57 -3.14 15.38
CA SER A 73 -5.39 -1.72 15.06
C SER A 73 -6.77 -1.08 14.85
N LYS A 74 -6.93 0.17 15.31
CA LYS A 74 -8.20 0.90 15.32
C LYS A 74 -8.97 0.73 14.01
N TYR A 75 -10.20 0.23 14.10
CA TYR A 75 -11.11 0.09 12.97
C TYR A 75 -11.37 1.46 12.29
N PRO A 76 -11.63 1.48 10.97
CA PRO A 76 -12.06 2.69 10.30
C PRO A 76 -13.34 3.23 10.95
N PRO A 77 -13.51 4.57 11.04
CA PRO A 77 -14.66 5.19 11.73
C PRO A 77 -16.02 4.81 11.13
N HIS A 78 -16.07 4.29 9.90
CA HIS A 78 -17.29 3.81 9.25
C HIS A 78 -17.78 2.44 9.73
N SER A 79 -17.00 1.65 10.48
CA SER A 79 -17.46 0.36 10.99
C SER A 79 -18.32 0.46 12.26
N GLN A 80 -18.63 1.67 12.72
CA GLN A 80 -19.37 1.94 13.96
C GLN A 80 -20.82 2.37 13.75
N ARG A 81 -21.36 2.25 12.52
CA ARG A 81 -22.78 2.40 12.24
C ARG A 81 -23.27 1.22 11.42
N PHE A 82 -23.84 0.21 12.07
CA PHE A 82 -25.13 -0.37 11.72
C PHE A 82 -25.70 -1.04 12.99
N PRO A 83 -26.96 -0.75 13.38
CA PRO A 83 -27.67 -1.48 14.43
C PRO A 83 -27.97 -2.92 14.01
#